data_AF-A0AAW5EFD3-F1
#
_entry.id   AF-A0AAW5EFD3-F1
#
_cell.length_a   1.000
_cell.length_b   1.000
_cell.length_c   1.000
_cell.angle_alpha   90.00
_cell.angle_beta   90.00
_cell.angle_gamma   90.00
#
_symmetry.space_group_name_H-M   'P 1'
#
loop_
_entity.id
_entity.type
_entity.pdbx_description
1 polymer ?
#
loop_
_entity_poly.entity_id
_entity_poly.type
_entity_poly.pdbx_seq_one_letter_code
_entity_poly.pdbx_strand_id
1 'polypeptide(L)'
;ELDIQGRKIFYKFNNDCFIQPNTSINEKMITWVCENLKTQERKDLLELYCGYGNFTLALAIFFNNVLATEISKRNINFALLNCKINNISNIHFTRLSSEELSQALKKEREFFRLKDIDLDNFNFSHILV
;
A
#
# COMPACT_ATOMS: atom_id res chain seq x y z
N GLU A 1 13.18 6.65 -8.95
CA GLU A 1 11.85 6.83 -9.56
C GLU A 1 11.49 5.55 -10.29
N LEU A 2 10.21 5.28 -10.50
CA LEU A 2 9.70 4.25 -11.41
C LEU A 2 8.82 4.92 -12.45
N ASP A 3 8.87 4.46 -13.70
CA ASP A 3 7.90 4.83 -14.73
C ASP A 3 6.83 3.73 -14.86
N ILE A 4 5.61 4.05 -14.44
CA ILE A 4 4.46 3.15 -14.48
C ILE A 4 3.44 3.70 -15.47
N GLN A 5 3.39 3.12 -16.68
CA GLN A 5 2.47 3.52 -17.74
C GLN A 5 2.56 5.02 -18.09
N GLY A 6 3.77 5.59 -18.11
CA GLY A 6 4.02 7.00 -18.40
C GLY A 6 3.88 7.92 -17.17
N ARG A 7 3.57 7.37 -15.99
CA ARG A 7 3.52 8.11 -14.72
C ARG A 7 4.80 7.89 -13.94
N LYS A 8 5.52 8.96 -13.66
CA LYS A 8 6.69 8.91 -12.77
C LYS A 8 6.26 8.88 -11.32
N ILE A 9 6.75 7.88 -10.59
CA ILE A 9 6.55 7.75 -9.15
C ILE A 9 7.91 7.80 -8.45
N PHE A 10 8.01 8.68 -7.46
CA PHE A 10 9.25 8.92 -6.74
C PHE A 10 9.24 8.21 -5.39
N TYR A 11 10.35 7.56 -5.06
CA TYR A 11 10.51 6.83 -3.81
C TYR A 11 11.76 7.29 -3.07
N LYS A 12 11.61 7.44 -1.76
CA LYS A 12 12.66 7.58 -0.77
C LYS A 12 12.64 6.35 0.11
N PHE A 13 13.82 5.78 0.30
CA PHE A 13 14.10 4.64 1.17
C PHE A 13 15.60 4.68 1.52
N ASN A 14 16.02 3.79 2.41
CA ASN A 14 17.43 3.58 2.73
C ASN A 14 17.82 2.11 2.56
N ASN A 15 19.07 1.77 2.88
CA ASN A 15 19.61 0.42 2.71
C ASN A 15 18.95 -0.65 3.60
N ASP A 16 18.17 -0.27 4.60
CA ASP A 16 17.45 -1.22 5.46
C ASP A 16 16.07 -1.60 4.89
N CYS A 17 15.63 -0.92 3.84
CA CYS A 17 14.38 -1.22 3.17
C CYS A 17 14.59 -2.36 2.18
N PHE A 18 13.74 -3.38 2.23
CA PHE A 18 13.65 -4.33 1.15
C PHE A 18 13.24 -3.61 -0.13
N ILE A 19 14.01 -3.78 -1.21
CA ILE A 19 13.74 -3.20 -2.52
C ILE A 19 13.71 -4.29 -3.58
N GLN A 20 12.93 -4.07 -4.64
CA GLN A 20 13.06 -4.86 -5.85
C GLN A 20 14.41 -4.52 -6.51
N PRO A 21 15.36 -5.47 -6.61
CA PRO A 21 16.73 -5.16 -7.02
C PRO A 21 16.82 -4.81 -8.50
N ASN A 22 15.83 -5.23 -9.30
CA ASN A 22 15.74 -4.92 -10.72
C ASN A 22 14.58 -3.96 -10.98
N THR A 23 14.92 -2.68 -11.18
CA THR A 23 13.96 -1.60 -11.45
C THR A 23 13.08 -1.88 -12.65
N SER A 24 13.65 -2.38 -13.77
CA SER A 24 12.88 -2.64 -15.00
C SER A 24 11.86 -3.77 -14.81
N ILE A 25 12.21 -4.79 -14.04
CA ILE A 25 11.25 -5.86 -13.71
C ILE A 25 10.20 -5.35 -12.73
N ASN A 26 10.57 -4.51 -11.76
CA ASN A 26 9.62 -3.88 -10.84
C ASN A 26 8.56 -3.07 -11.59
N GLU A 27 8.98 -2.22 -12.53
CA GLU A 27 8.07 -1.45 -13.39
C GLU A 27 7.12 -2.36 -14.18
N LYS A 28 7.63 -3.46 -14.74
CA LYS A 28 6.81 -4.45 -15.46
C LYS A 28 5.81 -5.17 -14.54
N MET A 29 6.22 -5.56 -13.34
CA MET A 29 5.32 -6.20 -12.37
C MET A 29 4.19 -5.28 -11.98
N ILE A 30 4.50 -4.03 -11.61
CA ILE A 30 3.49 -3.03 -11.25
C ILE A 30 2.58 -2.72 -12.46
N THR A 31 3.16 -2.55 -13.65
CA THR A 31 2.41 -2.30 -14.88
C THR A 31 1.44 -3.44 -15.19
N TRP A 32 1.89 -4.68 -15.06
CA TRP A 32 1.05 -5.86 -15.26
C TRP A 32 -0.14 -5.88 -14.30
N VAL A 33 0.06 -5.55 -13.02
CA VAL A 33 -1.06 -5.42 -12.05
C VAL A 33 -2.01 -4.31 -12.49
N CYS A 34 -1.48 -3.14 -12.88
CA CYS A 34 -2.29 -2.01 -13.36
C CYS A 34 -3.14 -2.37 -14.58
N GLU A 35 -2.62 -3.18 -15.50
CA GLU A 35 -3.36 -3.66 -16.67
C GLU A 35 -4.50 -4.60 -16.31
N ASN A 36 -4.26 -5.55 -15.41
CA ASN A 36 -5.30 -6.49 -14.95
C ASN A 36 -6.42 -5.78 -14.18
N LEU A 37 -6.11 -4.69 -13.49
CA LEU A 37 -7.10 -3.89 -12.77
C LEU A 37 -8.08 -3.17 -13.70
N LYS A 38 -7.73 -2.87 -14.96
CA LYS A 38 -8.55 -2.04 -15.87
C LYS A 38 -9.97 -2.58 -16.08
N THR A 39 -10.12 -3.89 -16.13
CA THR A 39 -11.39 -4.58 -16.43
C THR A 39 -12.18 -4.97 -15.18
N GLN A 40 -11.64 -4.72 -13.98
CA GLN A 40 -12.24 -5.15 -12.72
C GLN A 40 -13.03 -4.00 -12.07
N GLU A 41 -14.07 -4.36 -11.31
CA GLU A 41 -14.78 -3.41 -10.45
C GLU A 41 -13.92 -3.15 -9.20
N ARG A 42 -13.50 -1.90 -9.01
CA ARG A 42 -12.54 -1.50 -7.97
C ARG A 42 -13.22 -0.61 -6.95
N LYS A 43 -13.07 -0.97 -5.68
CA LYS A 43 -13.49 -0.19 -4.51
C LYS A 43 -12.26 0.17 -3.70
N ASP A 44 -12.05 -0.47 -2.55
CA ASP A 44 -10.86 -0.28 -1.74
C ASP A 44 -9.87 -1.45 -1.89
N LEU A 45 -8.59 -1.14 -1.67
CA LEU A 45 -7.49 -2.10 -1.67
C LEU A 45 -6.99 -2.34 -0.24
N LEU A 46 -6.76 -3.59 0.10
CA LEU A 46 -5.95 -3.98 1.25
C LEU A 46 -4.59 -4.51 0.75
N GLU A 47 -3.49 -3.89 1.18
CA GLU A 47 -2.14 -4.40 0.94
C GLU A 47 -1.47 -4.85 2.24
N LEU A 48 -0.90 -6.05 2.20
CA LEU A 48 -0.12 -6.60 3.30
C LEU A 48 1.38 -6.40 3.03
N TYR A 49 2.14 -6.13 4.10
CA TYR A 49 3.60 -6.01 4.04
C TYR A 49 4.11 -4.99 3.01
N CYS A 50 3.47 -3.81 2.97
CA CYS A 50 3.67 -2.84 1.89
C CYS A 50 5.09 -2.24 1.79
N GLY A 51 5.96 -2.47 2.77
CA GLY A 51 7.29 -1.87 2.80
C GLY A 51 7.21 -0.34 2.81
N TYR A 52 8.05 0.28 1.99
CA TYR A 52 8.04 1.73 1.77
C TYR A 52 6.95 2.20 0.77
N GLY A 53 6.03 1.29 0.38
CA GLY A 53 4.88 1.57 -0.48
C GLY A 53 5.10 1.33 -1.98
N ASN A 54 5.97 0.39 -2.36
CA ASN A 54 6.37 0.18 -3.76
C ASN A 54 5.18 -0.09 -4.71
N PHE A 55 4.29 -1.03 -4.36
CA PHE A 55 3.07 -1.26 -5.14
C PHE A 55 1.98 -0.29 -4.71
N THR A 56 1.82 -0.07 -3.41
CA THR A 56 0.79 0.80 -2.80
C THR A 56 0.62 2.12 -3.53
N LEU A 57 1.72 2.85 -3.73
CA LEU A 57 1.67 4.19 -4.33
C LEU A 57 1.25 4.14 -5.81
N ALA A 58 1.72 3.13 -6.54
CA ALA A 58 1.38 2.99 -7.96
C ALA A 58 -0.08 2.60 -8.19
N LEU A 59 -0.62 1.79 -7.28
CA LEU A 59 -1.97 1.26 -7.35
C LEU A 59 -3.02 2.20 -6.75
N ALA A 60 -2.64 3.14 -5.89
CA ALA A 60 -3.59 4.00 -5.17
C ALA A 60 -4.58 4.77 -6.05
N ILE A 61 -4.20 5.13 -7.29
CA ILE A 61 -5.09 5.83 -8.23
C ILE A 61 -6.25 4.97 -8.75
N PHE A 62 -6.19 3.65 -8.59
CA PHE A 62 -7.18 2.72 -9.11
C PHE A 62 -8.30 2.42 -8.10
N PHE A 63 -8.14 2.85 -6.85
CA PHE A 63 -9.00 2.54 -5.71
C PHE A 63 -9.50 3.81 -5.03
N ASN A 64 -10.64 3.73 -4.34
CA ASN A 64 -11.17 4.85 -3.57
C ASN A 64 -10.24 5.12 -2.38
N ASN A 65 -9.99 4.10 -1.57
CA ASN A 65 -9.03 4.12 -0.48
C ASN A 65 -8.12 2.88 -0.52
N VAL A 66 -6.94 3.02 0.06
CA VAL A 66 -5.99 1.92 0.26
C VAL A 66 -5.68 1.78 1.74
N LEU A 67 -5.91 0.62 2.32
CA LEU A 67 -5.35 0.25 3.63
C LEU A 67 -4.07 -0.56 3.38
N ALA A 68 -2.93 -0.06 3.84
CA ALA A 68 -1.64 -0.73 3.67
C ALA A 68 -1.02 -1.04 5.03
N THR A 69 -0.61 -2.29 5.23
CA THR A 69 -0.07 -2.77 6.52
C THR A 69 1.41 -3.06 6.43
N GLU A 70 2.16 -2.68 7.48
CA GLU A 70 3.59 -2.96 7.60
C GLU A 70 3.99 -2.93 9.08
N ILE A 71 4.86 -3.84 9.52
CA ILE A 71 5.31 -3.93 10.92
C ILE A 71 6.44 -2.94 11.24
N SER A 72 7.26 -2.61 10.24
CA SER A 72 8.42 -1.73 10.36
C SER A 72 8.01 -0.26 10.40
N LYS A 73 8.24 0.38 11.55
CA LYS A 73 8.02 1.82 11.73
C LYS A 73 8.84 2.66 10.73
N ARG A 74 10.04 2.21 10.36
CA ARG A 74 10.91 2.92 9.41
C ARG A 74 10.31 2.89 7.99
N ASN A 75 9.81 1.73 7.56
CA ASN A 75 9.13 1.58 6.27
C ASN A 75 7.87 2.46 6.19
N ILE A 76 7.04 2.46 7.25
CA ILE A 76 5.86 3.34 7.34
C ILE A 76 6.25 4.82 7.20
N ASN A 77 7.33 5.27 7.85
CA ASN A 77 7.80 6.65 7.72
C ASN A 77 8.20 6.98 6.27
N PHE A 78 8.86 6.06 5.56
CA PHE A 78 9.18 6.23 4.14
C PHE A 78 7.93 6.21 3.28
N ALA A 79 6.98 5.31 3.54
CA ALA A 79 5.73 5.24 2.79
C ALA A 79 4.91 6.53 2.92
N LEU A 80 4.82 7.10 4.12
CA LEU A 80 4.20 8.41 4.37
C LEU A 80 4.94 9.54 3.64
N LEU A 81 6.27 9.54 3.66
CA LEU A 81 7.07 10.51 2.91
C LEU A 81 6.83 10.37 1.40
N ASN A 82 6.77 9.15 0.88
CA ASN A 82 6.54 8.88 -0.53
C ASN A 82 5.14 9.34 -0.95
N CYS A 83 4.12 9.17 -0.10
CA CYS A 83 2.79 9.71 -0.37
C CYS A 83 2.83 11.23 -0.53
N LYS A 84 3.54 11.94 0.36
CA LYS A 84 3.73 13.40 0.24
C LYS A 84 4.43 13.81 -1.04
N ILE A 85 5.49 13.10 -1.44
CA ILE A 85 6.25 13.42 -2.66
C ILE A 85 5.40 13.22 -3.92
N ASN A 86 4.51 12.22 -3.93
CA ASN A 86 3.68 11.90 -5.09
C ASN A 86 2.27 12.53 -5.01
N ASN A 87 1.99 13.38 -4.02
CA ASN A 87 0.68 13.99 -3.77
C ASN A 87 -0.47 12.97 -3.69
N ILE A 88 -0.24 11.85 -3.01
CA ILE A 88 -1.23 10.80 -2.78
C ILE A 88 -1.78 10.93 -1.36
N SER A 89 -3.10 11.01 -1.22
CA SER A 89 -3.79 11.24 0.06
C SER A 89 -4.76 10.13 0.46
N ASN A 90 -5.07 9.18 -0.41
CA ASN A 90 -6.06 8.13 -0.17
C ASN A 90 -5.46 6.81 0.37
N ILE A 91 -4.23 6.86 0.92
CA ILE A 91 -3.58 5.69 1.53
C ILE A 91 -3.55 5.84 3.04
N HIS A 92 -4.07 4.84 3.74
CA HIS A 92 -4.05 4.69 5.18
C HIS A 92 -3.04 3.61 5.54
N PHE A 93 -1.98 3.99 6.25
CA PHE A 93 -0.99 3.05 6.73
C PHE A 93 -1.29 2.64 8.16
N THR A 94 -1.27 1.33 8.43
CA THR A 94 -1.36 0.79 9.79
C THR A 94 -0.17 -0.10 10.11
N ARG A 95 0.27 -0.04 11.36
CA ARG A 95 1.43 -0.80 11.82
C ARG A 95 1.02 -2.13 12.42
N LEU A 96 0.44 -3.03 11.64
CA LEU A 96 -0.05 -4.34 12.09
C LEU A 96 0.58 -5.47 11.28
N SER A 97 0.76 -6.64 11.90
CA SER A 97 0.96 -7.88 11.13
C SER A 97 -0.35 -8.32 10.47
N SER A 98 -0.28 -9.24 9.52
CA SER A 98 -1.47 -9.85 8.89
C SER A 98 -2.37 -10.55 9.92
N GLU A 99 -1.77 -11.20 10.92
CA GLU A 99 -2.52 -11.87 12.00
C GLU A 99 -3.23 -10.86 12.90
N GLU A 100 -2.55 -9.78 13.30
CA GLU A 100 -3.17 -8.70 14.08
C GLU A 100 -4.29 -8.01 13.30
N LEU A 101 -4.10 -7.78 11.99
CA LEU A 101 -5.14 -7.22 11.13
C LEU A 101 -6.34 -8.17 11.02
N SER A 102 -6.12 -9.48 10.90
CA SER A 102 -7.19 -10.48 10.88
C SER A 102 -8.02 -10.45 12.16
N GLN A 103 -7.37 -10.37 13.33
CA GLN A 103 -8.04 -10.20 14.62
C GLN A 103 -8.84 -8.90 14.69
N ALA A 104 -8.29 -7.81 14.16
CA ALA A 104 -8.95 -6.50 14.12
C ALA A 104 -10.21 -6.52 13.23
N LEU A 105 -10.11 -7.10 12.02
CA LEU A 105 -11.24 -7.24 11.08
C LEU A 105 -12.36 -8.13 11.65
N LYS A 106 -12.00 -9.16 12.40
CA LYS A 106 -12.97 -10.02 13.11
C LYS A 106 -13.51 -9.41 14.41
N LYS A 107 -13.01 -8.24 14.81
CA LYS A 107 -13.37 -7.56 16.08
C LYS A 107 -13.08 -8.42 17.32
N GLU A 108 -12.09 -9.31 17.23
CA GLU A 108 -11.64 -10.15 18.35
C GLU A 108 -10.83 -9.34 19.36
N ARG A 109 -10.14 -8.29 18.89
CA ARG A 109 -9.27 -7.44 19.70
C ARG A 109 -9.19 -6.02 19.14
N GLU A 110 -9.23 -5.04 20.04
CA GLU A 110 -8.95 -3.65 19.69
C GLU A 110 -7.44 -3.35 19.68
N PHE A 111 -7.01 -2.57 18.69
CA PHE A 111 -5.62 -2.15 18.55
C PHE A 111 -5.53 -0.64 18.60
N PHE A 112 -4.79 -0.10 19.58
CA PHE A 112 -4.51 1.34 19.66
C PHE A 112 -3.86 1.92 18.39
N ARG A 113 -3.16 1.07 17.63
CA ARG A 113 -2.55 1.43 16.33
C ARG A 113 -3.56 1.70 15.22
N LEU A 114 -4.83 1.34 15.41
CA LEU A 114 -5.96 1.61 14.51
C LEU A 114 -6.88 2.72 15.04
N LYS A 115 -6.51 3.44 16.11
CA LYS A 115 -7.40 4.43 16.74
C LYS A 115 -7.95 5.53 15.79
N ASP A 116 -7.21 5.82 14.72
CA ASP A 116 -7.55 6.85 13.73
C ASP A 116 -8.06 6.22 12.40
N ILE A 117 -8.25 4.90 12.37
CA ILE A 117 -8.66 4.14 11.19
C ILE A 117 -9.82 3.22 11.58
N ASP A 118 -11.01 3.56 11.10
CA ASP A 118 -12.18 2.70 11.22
C ASP A 118 -12.20 1.71 10.04
N LEU A 119 -12.01 0.43 10.34
CA LEU A 119 -11.96 -0.65 9.35
C LEU A 119 -13.32 -0.90 8.69
N ASP A 120 -14.44 -0.59 9.36
CA ASP A 120 -15.78 -0.81 8.81
C ASP A 120 -16.11 0.17 7.66
N ASN A 121 -15.37 1.27 7.55
CA ASN A 121 -15.52 2.24 6.44
C ASN A 121 -14.89 1.78 5.13
N PHE A 122 -14.11 0.69 5.14
CA PHE A 122 -13.48 0.15 3.94
C PHE A 122 -14.37 -0.91 3.28
N ASN A 123 -14.57 -0.78 1.98
CA ASN A 123 -15.22 -1.77 1.13
C ASN A 123 -14.15 -2.46 0.27
N PHE A 124 -13.42 -3.39 0.88
CA PHE A 124 -12.33 -4.09 0.20
C PHE A 124 -12.84 -4.94 -0.95
N SER A 125 -12.34 -4.64 -2.14
CA SER A 125 -12.59 -5.41 -3.36
C SER A 125 -11.39 -6.26 -3.75
N HIS A 126 -10.19 -5.86 -3.33
CA HIS A 126 -8.93 -6.49 -3.70
C HIS A 126 -8.00 -6.60 -2.49
N ILE A 127 -7.19 -7.65 -2.50
CA ILE A 127 -6.12 -7.87 -1.54
C ILE A 127 -4.82 -8.11 -2.33
N LEU A 128 -3.75 -7.39 -1.95
CA LEU A 128 -2.39 -7.62 -2.43
C LEU A 128 -1.54 -8.11 -1.25
N VAL A 129 -0.74 -9.16 -1.49
CA VAL A 129 0.13 -9.81 -0.49
C VAL A 129 1.56 -9.84 -1.00
#